data_AF-J7L7U9-F1
#
_entry.id   AF-J7L7U9-F1
#
_cell.length_a   1.000
_cell.length_b   1.000
_cell.length_c   1.000
_cell.angle_alpha   90.00
_cell.angle_beta   90.00
_cell.angle_gamma   90.00
#
_symmetry.space_group_name_H-M   'P 1'
#
loop_
_entity.id
_entity.type
_entity.pdbx_description
1 polymer ?
#
loop_
_entity_poly.entity_id
_entity_poly.type
_entity_poly.pdbx_seq_one_letter_code
_entity_poly.pdbx_strand_id
1 'polypeptide(L)'
;MPWSGTFRCGFGGNNRGRDHAGEFFGKEGHAMTLSITAYVGYSHLFPGARLWLETSGERLEHMPEVFALEFSDGSWSSAHLFHEPGDGSWELIVEGYSTKRGTPVDERVWTVTAAEALEGGLELKLGSRLPSG
;
A
#
# COMPACT_ATOMS: atom_id res chain seq x y z
N MET A 1 -2.53 -22.99 18.66
CA MET A 1 -1.47 -23.20 17.65
C MET A 1 -0.90 -21.83 17.29
N PRO A 2 0.37 -21.52 17.59
CA PRO A 2 0.96 -20.22 17.28
C PRO A 2 1.67 -20.22 15.92
N TRP A 3 1.41 -19.19 15.11
CA TRP A 3 2.16 -18.92 13.90
C TRP A 3 3.65 -18.72 14.26
N SER A 4 4.49 -19.62 13.77
CA SER A 4 5.95 -19.57 13.93
C SER A 4 6.53 -19.31 12.56
N GLY A 5 6.48 -18.03 12.14
CA GLY A 5 7.05 -17.55 10.90
C GLY A 5 8.21 -16.61 11.19
N THR A 6 9.35 -17.18 11.57
CA THR A 6 10.61 -16.43 11.64
C THR A 6 10.97 -15.91 10.24
N PHE A 7 10.69 -14.64 9.94
CA PHE A 7 11.30 -13.94 8.82
C PHE A 7 12.78 -13.67 9.15
N ARG A 8 13.60 -14.69 8.95
CA ARG A 8 15.04 -14.56 8.79
C ARG A 8 15.36 -14.52 7.30
N CYS A 9 15.30 -13.33 6.71
CA CYS A 9 16.09 -13.05 5.53
C CYS A 9 17.43 -12.46 6.00
N GLY A 10 18.44 -13.32 6.08
CA GLY A 10 19.82 -12.89 6.22
C GLY A 10 20.33 -12.33 4.90
N PHE A 11 20.72 -11.05 4.89
CA PHE A 11 21.73 -10.55 3.98
C PHE A 11 22.96 -10.21 4.83
N GLY A 12 23.98 -11.08 4.73
CA GLY A 12 25.27 -10.90 5.41
C GLY A 12 26.20 -9.97 4.62
N GLY A 13 26.90 -9.09 5.34
CA GLY A 13 28.09 -8.31 4.93
C GLY A 13 27.81 -7.22 3.88
N ASN A 14 28.21 -5.96 4.01
CA ASN A 14 29.46 -5.43 4.55
C ASN A 14 29.31 -3.89 4.71
N ASN A 15 30.05 -3.28 5.63
CA ASN A 15 30.13 -1.82 5.83
C ASN A 15 30.25 -1.00 4.52
N ARG A 16 29.31 -0.06 4.31
CA ARG A 16 29.59 1.35 3.96
C ARG A 16 28.29 2.14 3.88
N GLY A 17 28.34 3.36 4.43
CA GLY A 17 27.21 4.26 4.62
C GLY A 17 26.31 4.41 3.40
N ARG A 18 25.01 4.48 3.68
CA ARG A 18 24.02 5.06 2.80
C ARG A 18 22.74 5.37 3.58
N ASP A 19 22.82 6.43 4.37
CA ASP A 19 21.88 7.54 4.39
C ASP A 19 21.03 7.66 3.12
N HIS A 20 20.02 6.81 2.94
CA HIS A 20 18.99 7.02 1.93
C HIS A 20 17.66 6.58 2.53
N ALA A 21 17.19 7.39 3.50
CA ALA A 21 15.76 7.70 3.52
C ALA A 21 15.43 8.19 2.10
N GLY A 22 14.50 7.52 1.44
CA GLY A 22 13.97 7.94 0.14
C GLY A 22 13.28 9.28 0.32
N GLU A 23 14.07 10.35 0.24
CA GLU A 23 13.65 11.73 0.31
C GLU A 23 12.78 11.99 -0.92
N PHE A 24 11.47 12.10 -0.67
CA PHE A 24 10.51 12.56 -1.66
C PHE A 24 10.83 14.02 -2.01
N PHE A 25 11.71 14.24 -2.98
CA PHE A 25 11.89 15.54 -3.60
C PHE A 25 10.76 15.81 -4.60
N GLY A 26 9.56 15.99 -4.09
CA GLY A 26 8.63 16.96 -4.64
C GLY A 26 9.00 18.31 -4.04
N LYS A 27 9.40 19.27 -4.87
CA LYS A 27 9.44 20.68 -4.46
C LYS A 27 8.10 21.03 -3.81
N GLU A 28 8.08 22.07 -2.98
CA GLU A 28 6.87 22.69 -2.41
C GLU A 28 6.12 21.89 -1.30
N GLY A 29 6.70 21.91 -0.09
CA GLY A 29 6.03 22.61 1.00
C GLY A 29 4.83 21.97 1.73
N HIS A 30 4.60 20.67 1.62
CA HIS A 30 3.83 19.93 2.63
C HIS A 30 4.40 18.52 2.78
N ALA A 31 5.17 18.29 3.85
CA ALA A 31 5.29 16.95 4.40
C ALA A 31 3.91 16.56 4.94
N MET A 32 3.02 16.10 4.05
CA MET A 32 1.85 15.37 4.47
C MET A 32 2.39 14.05 4.99
N THR A 33 2.59 13.98 6.30
CA THR A 33 2.79 12.71 7.00
C THR A 33 1.57 11.85 6.71
N LEU A 34 1.61 11.08 5.63
CA LEU A 34 0.72 9.94 5.45
C LEU A 34 1.11 9.00 6.59
N SER A 35 0.37 9.07 7.70
CA SER A 35 0.70 8.39 8.95
C SER A 35 0.60 6.88 8.85
N ILE A 36 -0.03 6.38 7.78
CA ILE A 36 -0.24 4.97 7.51
C ILE A 36 0.42 4.61 6.18
N THR A 37 1.19 3.52 6.21
CA THR A 37 1.81 2.91 5.04
C THR A 37 1.20 1.53 4.81
N ALA A 38 0.84 1.27 3.56
CA ALA A 38 0.34 -0.01 3.08
C ALA A 38 1.43 -0.73 2.29
N TYR A 39 1.70 -1.97 2.63
CA TYR A 39 2.69 -2.82 1.98
C TYR A 39 2.02 -3.81 1.05
N VAL A 40 2.52 -3.89 -0.18
CA VAL A 40 2.05 -4.83 -1.20
C VAL A 40 3.14 -5.87 -1.42
N GLY A 41 2.81 -7.15 -1.19
CA GLY A 41 3.73 -8.28 -1.42
C GLY A 41 4.10 -8.53 -2.89
N TYR A 42 3.71 -7.63 -3.79
CA TYR A 42 3.88 -7.74 -5.24
C TYR A 42 4.35 -6.40 -5.82
N SER A 43 4.96 -6.46 -7.01
CA SER A 43 5.36 -5.27 -7.77
C SER A 43 4.22 -4.62 -8.56
N HIS A 44 3.04 -5.23 -8.57
CA HIS A 44 1.87 -4.78 -9.29
C HIS A 44 0.59 -5.29 -8.62
N LEU A 45 -0.52 -4.58 -8.81
CA LEU A 45 -1.83 -4.96 -8.33
C LEU A 45 -2.56 -5.81 -9.36
N PHE A 46 -3.26 -6.83 -8.87
CA PHE A 46 -4.09 -7.75 -9.64
C PHE A 46 -5.32 -8.15 -8.82
N PRO A 47 -6.37 -8.70 -9.44
CA PRO A 47 -7.55 -9.14 -8.72
C PRO A 47 -7.20 -10.24 -7.70
N GLY A 48 -7.53 -10.02 -6.44
CA GLY A 48 -7.14 -10.90 -5.33
C GLY A 48 -5.81 -10.55 -4.66
N ALA A 49 -5.12 -9.49 -5.10
CA ALA A 49 -3.94 -8.98 -4.42
C ALA A 49 -4.29 -8.55 -2.99
N ARG A 50 -3.33 -8.75 -2.08
CA ARG A 50 -3.46 -8.42 -0.66
C ARG A 50 -2.54 -7.28 -0.30
N LEU A 51 -3.04 -6.37 0.51
CA LEU A 51 -2.29 -5.23 1.04
C LEU A 51 -2.28 -5.32 2.55
N TRP A 52 -1.13 -5.06 3.15
CA TRP A 52 -0.96 -5.00 4.58
C TRP A 52 -0.84 -3.54 5.01
N LEU A 53 -1.85 -3.02 5.70
CA LEU A 53 -1.81 -1.66 6.24
C LEU A 53 -1.25 -1.73 7.65
N GLU A 54 -0.12 -1.07 7.88
CA GLU A 54 0.39 -0.89 9.23
C GLU A 54 -0.40 0.23 9.91
N THR A 55 -1.42 -0.16 10.66
CA THR A 55 -2.35 0.76 11.31
C THR A 55 -2.81 0.20 12.65
N SER A 56 -3.10 1.09 13.59
CA SER A 56 -3.78 0.73 14.84
C SER A 56 -5.30 0.62 14.65
N GLY A 57 -5.83 1.01 13.50
CA GLY A 57 -7.26 0.95 13.22
C GLY A 57 -7.67 -0.44 12.71
N GLU A 58 -8.63 -1.05 13.39
CA GLU A 58 -9.15 -2.39 13.06
C GLU A 58 -10.23 -2.35 11.98
N ARG A 59 -10.62 -1.16 11.48
CA ARG A 59 -11.73 -1.01 10.54
C ARG A 59 -11.44 0.01 9.45
N LEU A 60 -11.84 -0.31 8.22
CA LEU A 60 -11.72 0.54 7.02
C LEU A 60 -12.32 1.94 7.21
N GLU A 61 -13.44 2.05 7.93
CA GLU A 61 -14.10 3.33 8.20
C GLU A 61 -13.27 4.32 9.02
N HIS A 62 -12.26 3.83 9.74
CA HIS A 62 -11.33 4.65 10.51
C HIS A 62 -10.00 4.88 9.78
N MET A 63 -9.86 4.36 8.55
CA MET A 63 -8.68 4.59 7.74
C MET A 63 -8.71 6.00 7.15
N PRO A 64 -7.55 6.64 6.98
CA PRO A 64 -7.46 7.87 6.25
C PRO A 64 -7.90 7.64 4.80
N GLU A 65 -8.52 8.65 4.22
CA GLU A 65 -8.90 8.64 2.80
C GLU A 65 -7.67 8.47 1.90
N VAL A 66 -6.48 8.91 2.33
CA VAL A 66 -5.24 8.81 1.56
C VAL A 66 -4.13 8.19 2.40
N PHE A 67 -3.38 7.24 1.84
CA PHE A 67 -2.21 6.61 2.46
C PHE A 67 -1.14 6.25 1.44
N ALA A 68 0.08 6.00 1.93
CA ALA A 68 1.19 5.60 1.07
C ALA A 68 1.15 4.09 0.78
N LEU A 69 1.44 3.69 -0.45
CA LEU A 69 1.61 2.31 -0.89
C LEU A 69 3.07 2.04 -1.20
N GLU A 70 3.67 1.09 -0.49
CA GLU A 70 4.97 0.52 -0.81
C GLU A 70 4.79 -0.83 -1.52
N PHE A 71 5.32 -0.94 -2.74
CA PHE A 71 5.39 -2.20 -3.47
C PHE A 71 6.65 -2.97 -3.11
N SER A 72 6.61 -4.30 -3.20
CA SER A 72 7.76 -5.16 -2.92
C SER A 72 9.01 -4.87 -3.78
N ASP A 73 8.87 -4.14 -4.89
CA ASP A 73 9.99 -3.68 -5.75
C ASP A 73 10.67 -2.40 -5.19
N GLY A 74 10.20 -1.89 -4.05
CA GLY A 74 10.60 -0.62 -3.44
C GLY A 74 10.05 0.61 -4.18
N SER A 75 9.03 0.41 -5.03
CA SER A 75 8.30 1.50 -5.68
C SER A 75 7.22 2.02 -4.73
N TRP A 76 6.91 3.31 -4.82
CA TRP A 76 5.92 3.95 -3.97
C TRP A 76 4.82 4.56 -4.82
N SER A 77 3.59 4.50 -4.33
CA SER A 77 2.46 5.26 -4.87
C SER A 77 1.57 5.80 -3.76
N SER A 78 0.68 6.71 -4.09
CA SER A 78 -0.41 7.13 -3.21
C SER A 78 -1.64 6.28 -3.49
N ALA A 79 -2.33 5.87 -2.42
CA ALA A 79 -3.63 5.23 -2.50
C ALA A 79 -4.68 6.11 -1.87
N HIS A 80 -5.84 6.16 -2.50
CA HIS A 80 -7.04 6.77 -2.00
C HIS A 80 -8.07 5.68 -1.75
N LEU A 81 -8.59 5.63 -0.53
CA LEU A 81 -9.63 4.71 -0.11
C LEU A 81 -10.96 5.47 -0.10
N PHE A 82 -11.80 5.14 -1.07
CA PHE A 82 -13.13 5.70 -1.23
C PHE A 82 -14.18 4.70 -0.76
N HIS A 83 -15.21 5.19 -0.08
CA HIS A 83 -16.36 4.39 0.31
C HIS A 83 -17.55 4.80 -0.54
N GLU A 84 -18.06 3.89 -1.37
CA GLU A 84 -19.18 4.16 -2.26
C GLU A 84 -20.50 4.10 -1.48
N PRO A 85 -21.18 5.24 -1.24
CA PRO A 85 -22.36 5.30 -0.37
C PRO A 85 -23.60 4.63 -1.00
N GLY A 86 -23.54 4.26 -2.28
CA GLY A 86 -24.64 3.59 -2.99
C GLY A 86 -24.76 2.11 -2.65
N ASP A 87 -23.66 1.36 -2.79
CA ASP A 87 -23.62 -0.10 -2.57
C ASP A 87 -22.96 -0.48 -1.23
N GLY A 88 -22.33 0.48 -0.54
CA GLY A 88 -21.54 0.22 0.67
C GLY A 88 -20.20 -0.47 0.40
N SER A 89 -19.80 -0.51 -0.88
CA SER A 89 -18.55 -1.09 -1.34
C SER A 89 -17.39 -0.12 -1.10
N TRP A 90 -16.21 -0.67 -0.85
CA TRP A 90 -14.98 0.09 -0.68
C TRP A 90 -14.14 0.00 -1.94
N GLU A 91 -13.54 1.11 -2.35
CA GLU A 91 -12.72 1.23 -3.55
C GLU A 91 -11.35 1.78 -3.19
N LEU A 92 -10.31 1.15 -3.70
CA LEU A 92 -8.93 1.58 -3.60
C LEU A 92 -8.48 2.14 -4.95
N ILE A 93 -8.34 3.45 -5.02
CA ILE A 93 -7.75 4.16 -6.13
C ILE A 93 -6.25 4.23 -5.87
N VAL A 94 -5.44 3.74 -6.79
CA VAL A 94 -3.99 3.84 -6.70
C VAL A 94 -3.53 4.78 -7.77
N GLU A 95 -2.94 5.89 -7.35
CA GLU A 95 -2.40 6.93 -8.23
C GLU A 95 -1.37 6.34 -9.17
N GLY A 96 -1.19 6.98 -10.33
CA GLY A 96 -0.20 6.57 -11.30
C GLY A 96 1.22 6.65 -10.72
N TYR A 97 2.00 5.58 -10.87
CA TYR A 97 3.37 5.50 -10.35
C TYR A 97 4.33 4.92 -11.37
N SER A 98 5.61 5.22 -11.21
CA SER A 98 6.66 4.56 -11.97
C SER A 98 7.24 3.41 -11.15
N THR A 99 7.22 2.21 -11.71
CA THR A 99 7.97 1.08 -11.14
C THR A 99 9.46 1.42 -11.12
N LYS A 100 10.24 0.73 -10.28
CA LYS A 100 11.71 0.91 -10.19
C LYS A 100 12.44 0.60 -11.51
N ARG A 101 11.81 -0.16 -12.39
CA ARG A 101 12.25 -0.39 -13.78
C ARG A 101 11.94 0.77 -14.74
N GLY A 102 11.30 1.84 -14.26
CA GLY A 102 10.90 2.99 -15.06
C GLY A 102 9.66 2.76 -15.92
N THR A 103 8.87 1.72 -15.65
CA THR A 103 7.59 1.52 -16.35
C THR A 103 6.52 2.38 -15.70
N PRO A 104 5.91 3.33 -16.43
CA PRO A 104 4.79 4.09 -15.92
C PRO A 104 3.57 3.17 -15.79
N VAL A 105 2.91 3.27 -14.65
CA VAL A 105 1.65 2.63 -14.34
C VAL A 105 0.66 3.76 -14.16
N ASP A 106 -0.34 3.84 -15.03
CA ASP A 106 -1.44 4.79 -14.86
C ASP A 106 -2.24 4.51 -13.58
N GLU A 107 -3.05 5.50 -13.19
CA GLU A 107 -4.00 5.35 -12.10
C GLU A 107 -4.87 4.10 -12.29
N ARG A 108 -5.12 3.37 -11.20
CA ARG A 108 -5.97 2.18 -11.23
C ARG A 108 -6.88 2.14 -10.03
N VAL A 109 -8.16 1.88 -10.30
CA VAL A 109 -9.19 1.70 -9.28
C VAL A 109 -9.45 0.20 -9.07
N TRP A 110 -9.54 -0.20 -7.81
CA TRP A 110 -9.77 -1.58 -7.39
C TRP A 110 -10.88 -1.65 -6.36
N THR A 111 -11.79 -2.61 -6.50
CA THR A 111 -12.74 -2.92 -5.41
C THR A 111 -12.01 -3.57 -4.24
N VAL A 112 -12.46 -3.31 -3.02
CA VAL A 112 -12.01 -4.01 -1.80
C VAL A 112 -13.09 -5.03 -1.45
N THR A 113 -12.73 -6.31 -1.53
CA THR A 113 -13.67 -7.43 -1.32
C THR A 113 -13.66 -7.96 0.10
N ALA A 114 -12.58 -7.73 0.83
CA ALA A 114 -12.46 -8.09 2.24
C ALA A 114 -11.45 -7.18 2.93
N ALA A 115 -11.67 -6.98 4.23
CA ALA A 115 -10.73 -6.35 5.13
C ALA A 115 -10.71 -7.16 6.43
N GLU A 116 -9.53 -7.69 6.77
CA GLU A 116 -9.33 -8.52 7.96
C GLU A 116 -8.33 -7.82 8.89
N ALA A 117 -8.77 -7.46 10.09
CA ALA A 117 -7.87 -6.93 11.11
C ALA A 117 -7.01 -8.07 11.66
N LEU A 118 -5.69 -7.93 11.57
CA LEU A 118 -4.73 -8.88 12.14
C LEU A 118 -3.88 -8.16 13.19
N GLU A 119 -3.09 -8.93 13.94
CA GLU A 119 -2.22 -8.37 14.97
C GLU A 119 -1.21 -7.39 14.35
N GLY A 120 -1.36 -6.10 14.64
CA GLY A 120 -0.47 -5.04 14.16
C GLY A 120 -0.85 -4.39 12.83
N GLY A 121 -2.04 -4.67 12.28
CA GLY A 121 -2.48 -4.02 11.04
C GLY A 121 -3.77 -4.55 10.44
N LEU A 122 -4.06 -4.09 9.23
CA LEU A 122 -5.27 -4.44 8.49
C LEU A 122 -4.88 -5.06 7.14
N GLU A 123 -5.27 -6.32 6.90
CA GLU A 123 -5.12 -6.97 5.59
C GLU A 123 -6.31 -6.61 4.71
N LEU A 124 -6.06 -5.94 3.58
CA LEU A 124 -7.06 -5.65 2.56
C LEU A 124 -6.91 -6.59 1.38
N LYS A 125 -8.04 -7.11 0.89
CA LYS A 125 -8.09 -7.95 -0.31
C LYS A 125 -8.78 -7.23 -1.45
N LEU A 126 -8.04 -7.04 -2.53
CA LEU A 126 -8.58 -6.45 -3.76
C LEU A 126 -9.45 -7.44 -4.52
N GLY A 127 -10.50 -6.93 -5.13
CA GLY A 127 -11.37 -7.62 -6.06
C GLY A 127 -11.07 -7.21 -7.50
N SER A 128 -12.13 -7.03 -8.26
CA SER A 128 -12.05 -6.63 -9.66
C SER A 128 -11.50 -5.22 -9.82
N ARG A 129 -10.71 -5.04 -10.89
CA ARG A 129 -10.30 -3.73 -11.36
C ARG A 129 -11.51 -2.99 -11.92
N LEU A 130 -11.71 -1.76 -11.48
CA LEU A 130 -12.72 -0.88 -12.04
C LEU A 130 -12.10 -0.06 -13.18
N PRO A 131 -12.91 0.39 -14.15
CA PRO A 131 -12.45 1.34 -15.15
C PRO A 131 -12.07 2.66 -14.46
N SER A 132 -10.79 3.03 -14.50
CA SER A 132 -10.31 4.39 -14.22
C SER A 132 -10.75 5.26 -15.40
N GLY A 133 -11.70 6.17 -15.15
CA GLY A 133 -12.35 7.00 -16.18
C GLY A 133 -11.59 8.28 -16.47
#